data_AF-A0A6N7FF12-F1
#
_entry.id   AF-A0A6N7FF12-F1
#
_cell.length_a   1.000
_cell.length_b   1.000
_cell.length_c   1.000
_cell.angle_alpha   90.00
_cell.angle_beta   90.00
_cell.angle_gamma   90.00
#
_symmetry.space_group_name_H-M   'P 1'
#
loop_
_entity.id
_entity.type
_entity.pdbx_description
1 polymer ?
#
loop_
_entity_poly.entity_id
_entity_poly.type
_entity_poly.pdbx_seq_one_letter_code
_entity_poly.pdbx_strand_id
1 'polypeptide(L)'
;MMRNGRWRSVPAGRHVNGSSSHPFDASLLNWAAPKRAALFLKPGDSIMSDIIGVMTGTDSHDAFLDKAYKDTYDLLVAVRDYVAAEATDAAAALEPQQRLQLTYELSRITRRLTDVMAWLLIRKAVAAGELTEGEAAAQSTAPSAFEGGGAGDTDPGALPLAARSLIDRTRRLDADVRHLEASFQARSGG
;
A
#
# COMPACT_ATOMS: atom_id res chain seq x y z
N MET A 1 12.05 53.78 30.63
CA MET A 1 12.63 52.52 31.15
C MET A 1 12.44 51.44 30.09
N MET A 2 13.41 51.32 29.18
CA MET A 2 13.40 50.43 28.02
C MET A 2 14.05 49.08 28.37
N ARG A 3 13.49 47.96 27.91
CA ARG A 3 14.17 46.65 27.93
C ARG A 3 14.35 46.15 26.50
N ASN A 4 15.61 46.12 26.07
CA ASN A 4 16.09 45.71 24.76
C ASN A 4 16.14 44.18 24.64
N GLY A 5 15.29 43.60 23.79
CA GLY A 5 15.43 42.24 23.29
C GLY A 5 16.22 42.24 21.98
N ARG A 6 17.52 41.98 22.06
CA ARG A 6 18.46 41.95 20.94
C ARG A 6 18.30 40.63 20.16
N TRP A 7 17.58 40.66 19.04
CA TRP A 7 17.62 39.58 18.04
C TRP A 7 18.95 39.69 17.27
N ARG A 8 19.78 38.63 17.31
CA ARG A 8 20.96 38.52 16.45
C ARG A 8 20.51 38.25 15.02
N SER A 9 20.92 39.12 14.11
CA SER A 9 20.83 38.90 12.66
C SER A 9 21.67 37.68 12.26
N VAL A 10 21.05 36.72 11.58
CA VAL A 10 21.73 35.62 10.88
C VAL A 10 22.19 36.14 9.51
N PRO A 11 23.46 35.99 9.10
CA PRO A 11 23.91 36.49 7.81
C PRO A 11 23.35 35.63 6.67
N ALA A 12 22.83 36.32 5.65
CA ALA A 12 22.48 35.76 4.37
C ALA A 12 23.72 35.33 3.60
N GLY A 13 23.67 34.16 2.95
CA GLY A 13 24.58 33.81 1.86
C GLY A 13 25.36 32.51 2.03
N ARG A 14 24.72 31.38 1.66
CA ARG A 14 25.42 30.34 0.88
C ARG A 14 24.40 29.63 0.00
N HIS A 15 24.42 29.95 -1.30
CA HIS A 15 23.80 29.11 -2.32
C HIS A 15 24.48 27.74 -2.28
N VAL A 16 23.79 26.74 -1.73
CA VAL A 16 24.08 25.34 -2.00
C VAL A 16 23.32 24.97 -3.28
N ASN A 17 24.01 25.13 -4.41
CA ASN A 17 23.59 24.52 -5.66
C ASN A 17 24.05 23.05 -5.62
N GLY A 18 23.10 22.15 -5.43
CA GLY A 18 23.31 20.70 -5.38
C GLY A 18 22.13 20.00 -6.02
N SER A 19 21.94 20.22 -7.33
CA SER A 19 21.11 19.33 -8.14
C SER A 19 21.80 17.97 -8.20
N SER A 20 21.41 17.07 -7.30
CA SER A 20 21.53 15.63 -7.49
C SER A 20 20.13 15.08 -7.66
N SER A 21 19.57 15.28 -8.85
CA SER A 21 18.47 14.47 -9.35
C SER A 21 19.00 13.05 -9.54
N HIS A 22 18.98 12.24 -8.48
CA HIS A 22 19.08 10.81 -8.64
C HIS A 22 17.75 10.33 -9.21
N PRO A 23 17.71 9.76 -10.44
CA PRO A 23 16.54 9.00 -10.85
C PRO A 23 16.34 7.88 -9.84
N PHE A 24 15.08 7.62 -9.48
CA PHE A 24 14.71 6.48 -8.65
C PHE A 24 15.33 5.21 -9.24
N ASP A 25 16.27 4.59 -8.52
CA ASP A 25 16.97 3.39 -8.96
C ASP A 25 16.04 2.17 -8.83
N ALA A 26 15.41 1.80 -9.94
CA ALA A 26 14.52 0.66 -10.03
C ALA A 26 15.21 -0.69 -9.71
N SER A 27 16.55 -0.74 -9.64
CA SER A 27 17.33 -1.93 -9.25
C SER A 27 17.10 -2.32 -7.79
N LEU A 28 16.67 -1.38 -6.93
CA LEU A 28 16.39 -1.62 -5.51
C LEU A 28 15.03 -2.32 -5.27
N LEU A 29 14.20 -2.44 -6.32
CA LEU A 29 12.99 -3.27 -6.33
C LEU A 29 13.26 -4.74 -6.72
N ASN A 30 14.52 -5.13 -6.96
CA ASN A 30 14.90 -6.49 -7.35
C ASN A 30 14.90 -7.51 -6.18
N TRP A 31 14.21 -7.23 -5.08
CA TRP A 31 14.14 -8.16 -3.94
C TRP A 31 13.18 -9.34 -4.20
N ALA A 32 12.41 -9.30 -5.28
CA ALA A 32 11.44 -10.32 -5.68
C ALA A 32 11.73 -10.90 -7.08
N ALA A 33 12.99 -11.09 -7.46
CA ALA A 33 13.28 -12.05 -8.52
C ALA A 33 12.93 -13.44 -7.98
N PRO A 34 11.92 -14.15 -8.52
CA PRO A 34 11.73 -15.54 -8.16
C PRO A 34 13.02 -16.23 -8.56
N LYS A 35 13.73 -16.83 -7.59
CA LYS A 35 14.67 -17.90 -7.92
C LYS A 35 13.83 -18.88 -8.69
N ARG A 36 13.98 -18.92 -10.01
CA ARG A 36 13.27 -19.87 -10.87
C ARG A 36 13.55 -21.22 -10.24
N ALA A 37 12.55 -21.74 -9.53
CA ALA A 37 12.55 -23.10 -9.06
C ALA A 37 12.85 -23.89 -10.33
N ALA A 38 14.02 -24.52 -10.34
CA ALA A 38 14.34 -25.52 -11.32
C ALA A 38 13.10 -26.39 -11.44
N LEU A 39 12.57 -26.47 -12.65
CA LEU A 39 11.45 -27.32 -13.05
C LEU A 39 11.68 -28.71 -12.47
N PHE A 40 11.17 -28.92 -11.27
CA PHE A 40 11.08 -30.21 -10.62
C PHE A 40 9.66 -30.66 -10.90
N LEU A 41 9.43 -31.04 -12.16
CA LEU A 41 8.31 -31.91 -12.50
C LEU A 41 8.51 -33.16 -11.65
N LYS A 42 7.77 -33.27 -10.54
CA LYS A 42 7.66 -34.54 -9.86
C LYS A 42 6.86 -35.47 -10.79
N PRO A 43 7.34 -36.70 -11.05
CA PRO A 43 6.52 -37.66 -11.76
C PRO A 43 5.34 -38.01 -10.85
N GLY A 44 4.18 -37.41 -11.10
CA GLY A 44 3.01 -37.55 -10.25
C GLY A 44 1.99 -36.39 -10.28
N ASP A 45 2.18 -35.34 -11.10
CA ASP A 45 1.18 -34.28 -11.30
C ASP A 45 -0.07 -34.85 -12.00
N SER A 46 -0.90 -35.45 -11.15
CA SER A 46 -2.12 -36.13 -11.51
C SER A 46 -3.21 -35.07 -11.57
N ILE A 47 -3.92 -35.02 -12.70
CA ILE A 47 -5.20 -34.34 -12.95
C ILE A 47 -6.23 -34.42 -11.79
N MET A 48 -6.03 -35.34 -10.84
CA MET A 48 -6.78 -35.44 -9.58
C MET A 48 -6.50 -34.30 -8.59
N SER A 49 -5.30 -33.70 -8.56
CA SER A 49 -4.99 -32.58 -7.67
C SER A 49 -5.74 -31.30 -8.09
N ASP A 50 -5.83 -31.05 -9.40
CA ASP A 50 -6.60 -29.92 -9.96
C ASP A 50 -8.11 -30.07 -9.69
N ILE A 51 -8.65 -31.29 -9.78
CA ILE A 51 -10.08 -31.55 -9.49
C ILE A 51 -10.39 -31.37 -8.00
N ILE A 52 -9.45 -31.75 -7.11
CA ILE A 52 -9.59 -31.55 -5.66
C ILE A 52 -9.42 -30.07 -5.30
N GLY A 53 -8.53 -29.31 -5.96
CA GLY A 53 -8.38 -27.85 -5.79
C GLY A 53 -9.69 -27.09 -6.06
N VAL A 54 -10.34 -27.43 -7.19
CA VAL A 54 -11.66 -26.90 -7.58
C VAL A 54 -12.75 -27.30 -6.57
N MET A 55 -12.72 -28.52 -6.01
CA MET A 55 -13.72 -28.98 -5.03
C MET A 55 -13.44 -28.54 -3.58
N THR A 56 -12.23 -28.08 -3.25
CA THR A 56 -11.82 -27.67 -1.88
C THR A 56 -11.78 -26.15 -1.67
N GLY A 57 -12.11 -25.34 -2.69
CA GLY A 57 -12.23 -23.88 -2.58
C GLY A 57 -10.89 -23.14 -2.46
N THR A 58 -9.77 -23.83 -2.66
CA THR A 58 -8.41 -23.27 -2.59
C THR A 58 -8.13 -22.40 -3.81
N ASP A 59 -8.50 -22.85 -5.02
CA ASP A 59 -8.29 -22.11 -6.28
C ASP A 59 -9.00 -20.75 -6.31
N SER A 60 -10.16 -20.65 -5.65
CA SER A 60 -10.89 -19.39 -5.55
C SER A 60 -10.15 -18.39 -4.66
N HIS A 61 -9.53 -18.85 -3.57
CA HIS A 61 -8.78 -17.97 -2.66
C HIS A 61 -7.51 -17.44 -3.31
N ASP A 62 -6.79 -18.28 -4.04
CA ASP A 62 -5.59 -17.85 -4.76
C ASP A 62 -5.95 -16.81 -5.83
N ALA A 63 -7.07 -17.00 -6.54
CA ALA A 63 -7.58 -16.01 -7.48
C ALA A 63 -7.98 -14.69 -6.79
N PHE A 64 -8.62 -14.73 -5.62
CA PHE A 64 -8.93 -13.52 -4.84
C PHE A 64 -7.68 -12.83 -4.31
N LEU A 65 -6.68 -13.59 -3.85
CA LEU A 65 -5.41 -13.09 -3.36
C LEU A 65 -4.61 -12.40 -4.48
N ASP A 66 -4.54 -13.03 -5.66
CA ASP A 66 -3.87 -12.47 -6.83
C ASP A 66 -4.57 -11.22 -7.36
N LYS A 67 -5.91 -11.22 -7.36
CA LYS A 67 -6.70 -10.03 -7.69
C LYS A 67 -6.42 -8.90 -6.71
N ALA A 68 -6.47 -9.15 -5.40
CA ALA A 68 -6.22 -8.14 -4.38
C ALA A 68 -4.79 -7.58 -4.47
N TYR A 69 -3.79 -8.44 -4.75
CA TYR A 69 -2.41 -8.03 -4.99
C TYR A 69 -2.30 -7.08 -6.17
N LYS A 70 -2.88 -7.46 -7.32
CA LYS A 70 -2.88 -6.63 -8.53
C LYS A 70 -3.58 -5.30 -8.29
N ASP A 71 -4.78 -5.33 -7.69
CA ASP A 71 -5.56 -4.12 -7.42
C ASP A 71 -4.82 -3.16 -6.46
N THR A 72 -4.14 -3.71 -5.44
CA THR A 72 -3.31 -2.91 -4.52
C THR A 72 -2.13 -2.28 -5.25
N TYR A 73 -1.43 -3.05 -6.09
CA TYR A 73 -0.31 -2.55 -6.88
C TYR A 73 -0.73 -1.44 -7.85
N ASP A 74 -1.81 -1.67 -8.61
CA ASP A 74 -2.35 -0.70 -9.56
C ASP A 74 -2.76 0.60 -8.85
N LEU A 75 -3.32 0.49 -7.64
CA LEU A 75 -3.73 1.66 -6.86
C LEU A 75 -2.53 2.42 -6.27
N LEU A 76 -1.47 1.72 -5.83
CA LEU A 76 -0.20 2.35 -5.45
C LEU A 76 0.41 3.14 -6.62
N VAL A 77 0.39 2.56 -7.83
CA VAL A 77 0.84 3.23 -9.05
C VAL A 77 -0.02 4.47 -9.32
N ALA A 78 -1.34 4.36 -9.25
CA ALA A 78 -2.25 5.49 -9.46
C ALA A 78 -2.03 6.63 -8.46
N VAL A 79 -1.76 6.32 -7.18
CA VAL A 79 -1.43 7.31 -6.16
C VAL A 79 -0.10 8.01 -6.47
N ARG A 80 0.94 7.25 -6.85
CA ARG A 80 2.23 7.82 -7.26
C ARG A 80 2.06 8.79 -8.43
N ASP A 81 1.33 8.37 -9.45
CA ASP A 81 1.12 9.17 -10.66
C ASP A 81 0.31 10.43 -10.35
N TYR A 82 -0.68 10.34 -9.45
CA TYR A 82 -1.41 11.50 -8.94
C TYR A 82 -0.49 12.49 -8.21
N VAL A 83 0.35 12.03 -7.30
CA VAL A 83 1.31 12.89 -6.57
C VAL A 83 2.28 13.57 -7.54
N ALA A 84 2.76 12.85 -8.55
CA ALA A 84 3.64 13.41 -9.57
C ALA A 84 2.93 14.49 -10.41
N ALA A 85 1.65 14.29 -10.75
CA ALA A 85 0.86 15.27 -11.48
C ALA A 85 0.51 16.51 -10.63
N GLU A 86 0.16 16.35 -9.36
CA GLU A 86 -0.14 17.46 -8.44
C GLU A 86 1.07 18.38 -8.23
N ALA A 87 2.29 17.82 -8.27
CA ALA A 87 3.53 18.60 -8.19
C ALA A 87 3.72 19.56 -9.37
N THR A 88 2.95 19.39 -10.46
CA THR A 88 3.12 20.18 -11.69
C THR A 88 2.17 21.37 -11.80
N ASP A 89 0.86 21.28 -11.50
CA ASP A 89 -0.06 22.43 -11.68
C ASP A 89 -1.37 22.41 -10.85
N ALA A 90 -1.98 21.26 -10.56
CA ALA A 90 -3.34 21.19 -9.99
C ALA A 90 -3.42 21.56 -8.49
N ALA A 91 -2.36 21.33 -7.72
CA ALA A 91 -2.34 21.62 -6.28
C ALA A 91 -2.25 23.12 -5.95
N ALA A 92 -1.77 23.94 -6.90
CA ALA A 92 -1.54 25.37 -6.70
C ALA A 92 -2.85 26.15 -6.55
N ALA A 93 -3.96 25.65 -7.11
CA ALA A 93 -5.28 26.27 -7.04
C ALA A 93 -6.06 25.93 -5.76
N LEU A 94 -5.54 25.02 -4.91
CA LEU A 94 -6.20 24.62 -3.67
C LEU A 94 -5.85 25.57 -2.52
N GLU A 95 -6.86 25.90 -1.71
CA GLU A 95 -6.65 26.64 -0.47
C GLU A 95 -5.71 25.87 0.48
N PRO A 96 -4.92 26.54 1.32
CA PRO A 96 -3.95 25.88 2.21
C PRO A 96 -4.54 24.74 3.03
N GLN A 97 -5.78 24.90 3.52
CA GLN A 97 -6.48 23.87 4.28
C GLN A 97 -6.80 22.63 3.43
N GLN A 98 -7.21 22.82 2.17
CA GLN A 98 -7.49 21.72 1.24
C GLN A 98 -6.21 20.97 0.86
N ARG A 99 -5.08 21.67 0.69
CA ARG A 99 -3.78 21.03 0.43
C ARG A 99 -3.30 20.18 1.60
N LEU A 100 -3.47 20.67 2.83
CA LEU A 100 -3.13 19.91 4.02
C LEU A 100 -4.00 18.65 4.12
N GLN A 101 -5.31 18.79 3.92
CA GLN A 101 -6.25 17.67 3.90
C GLN A 101 -5.86 16.64 2.83
N LEU A 102 -5.56 17.08 1.61
CA LEU A 102 -5.13 16.21 0.53
C LEU A 102 -3.84 15.45 0.89
N THR A 103 -2.84 16.14 1.44
CA THR A 103 -1.57 15.54 1.86
C THR A 103 -1.81 14.49 2.94
N TYR A 104 -2.68 14.78 3.90
CA TYR A 104 -3.06 13.85 4.96
C TYR A 104 -3.73 12.59 4.40
N GLU A 105 -4.72 12.75 3.51
CA GLU A 105 -5.42 11.62 2.90
C GLU A 105 -4.49 10.76 2.01
N LEU A 106 -3.62 11.37 1.21
CA LEU A 106 -2.66 10.64 0.39
C LEU A 106 -1.65 9.86 1.23
N SER A 107 -1.20 10.44 2.35
CA SER A 107 -0.33 9.76 3.31
C SER A 107 -1.05 8.56 3.95
N ARG A 108 -2.33 8.74 4.30
CA ARG A 108 -3.17 7.68 4.85
C ARG A 108 -3.38 6.55 3.85
N ILE A 109 -3.73 6.87 2.60
CA ILE A 109 -3.87 5.90 1.51
C ILE A 109 -2.57 5.12 1.34
N THR A 110 -1.44 5.81 1.21
CA THR A 110 -0.14 5.16 0.94
C THR A 110 0.24 4.19 2.05
N ARG A 111 0.07 4.61 3.32
CA ARG A 111 0.30 3.74 4.47
C ARG A 111 -0.57 2.50 4.41
N ARG A 112 -1.87 2.71 4.19
CA ARG A 112 -2.87 1.65 4.13
C ARG A 112 -2.57 0.62 3.03
N LEU A 113 -2.27 1.10 1.83
CA LEU A 113 -1.92 0.23 0.71
C LEU A 113 -0.62 -0.53 0.94
N THR A 114 0.35 0.08 1.63
CA THR A 114 1.61 -0.59 2.00
C THR A 114 1.36 -1.71 3.00
N ASP A 115 0.55 -1.45 4.03
CA ASP A 115 0.18 -2.46 5.03
C ASP A 115 -0.57 -3.63 4.38
N VAL A 116 -1.53 -3.33 3.49
CA VAL A 116 -2.24 -4.34 2.69
C VAL A 116 -1.26 -5.14 1.81
N MET A 117 -0.34 -4.48 1.12
CA MET A 117 0.64 -5.15 0.26
C MET A 117 1.54 -6.09 1.07
N ALA A 118 2.02 -5.66 2.23
CA ALA A 118 2.83 -6.49 3.13
C ALA A 118 2.08 -7.76 3.56
N TRP A 119 0.81 -7.61 3.96
CA TRP A 119 -0.05 -8.74 4.32
C TRP A 119 -0.25 -9.71 3.15
N LEU A 120 -0.56 -9.20 1.95
CA LEU A 120 -0.75 -10.01 0.76
C LEU A 120 0.52 -10.79 0.40
N LEU A 121 1.69 -10.19 0.54
CA LEU A 121 2.98 -10.84 0.30
C LEU A 121 3.23 -11.99 1.28
N ILE A 122 2.92 -11.80 2.57
CA ILE A 122 3.00 -12.89 3.57
C ILE A 122 2.06 -14.04 3.17
N ARG A 123 0.82 -13.74 2.77
CA ARG A 123 -0.14 -14.77 2.33
C ARG A 123 0.34 -15.54 1.10
N LYS A 124 0.94 -14.84 0.13
CA LYS A 124 1.55 -15.49 -1.04
C LYS A 124 2.72 -16.39 -0.66
N ALA A 125 3.55 -15.98 0.30
CA ALA A 125 4.64 -16.82 0.81
C ALA A 125 4.12 -18.08 1.52
N VAL A 126 3.01 -17.99 2.25
CA VAL A 126 2.34 -19.18 2.83
C VAL A 126 1.81 -20.10 1.74
N ALA A 127 1.11 -19.55 0.73
CA ALA A 127 0.60 -20.33 -0.39
C ALA A 127 1.71 -21.03 -1.20
N ALA A 128 2.88 -20.38 -1.32
CA ALA A 128 4.07 -20.97 -1.94
C ALA A 128 4.79 -22.01 -1.05
N GLY A 129 4.36 -22.19 0.21
CA GLY A 129 5.01 -23.06 1.18
C GLY A 129 6.35 -22.53 1.72
N GLU A 130 6.63 -21.24 1.50
CA GLU A 130 7.84 -20.56 2.01
C GLU A 130 7.71 -20.15 3.48
N LEU A 131 6.47 -19.95 3.96
CA LEU A 131 6.14 -19.68 5.35
C LEU A 131 5.07 -20.64 5.85
N THR A 132 5.15 -21.03 7.12
CA THR A 132 4.05 -21.71 7.82
C THR A 132 3.00 -20.71 8.31
N GLU A 133 1.77 -21.17 8.57
CA GLU A 133 0.71 -20.32 9.14
C GLU A 133 1.11 -19.71 10.50
N GLY A 134 1.89 -20.44 11.31
CA GLY A 134 2.40 -19.94 12.59
C GLY A 134 3.42 -18.81 12.43
N GLU A 135 4.33 -18.93 11.45
CA GLU A 135 5.29 -17.88 11.12
C GLU A 135 4.61 -16.65 10.52
N ALA A 136 3.57 -16.86 9.70
CA ALA A 136 2.77 -15.78 9.13
C ALA A 136 2.03 -15.00 10.23
N ALA A 137 1.43 -15.69 11.21
CA ALA A 137 0.76 -15.05 12.33
C ALA A 137 1.70 -14.21 13.21
N ALA A 138 2.98 -14.61 13.32
CA ALA A 138 3.98 -13.84 14.06
C ALA A 138 4.45 -12.57 13.32
N GLN A 139 4.37 -12.54 11.99
CA GLN A 139 4.83 -11.43 11.15
C GLN A 139 3.70 -10.46 10.77
N SER A 140 2.46 -10.94 10.75
CA SER A 140 1.31 -10.18 10.27
C SER A 140 0.60 -9.45 11.40
N THR A 141 0.68 -8.11 11.41
CA THR A 141 -0.38 -7.32 12.04
C THR A 141 -1.47 -7.13 10.99
N ALA A 142 -2.69 -7.58 11.28
CA ALA A 142 -3.83 -7.47 10.37
C ALA A 142 -3.92 -6.05 9.76
N PRO A 143 -4.18 -5.89 8.44
CA PRO A 143 -4.35 -4.58 7.83
C PRO A 143 -5.39 -3.73 8.55
N SER A 144 -6.37 -4.36 9.21
CA SER A 144 -7.42 -3.73 10.01
C SER A 144 -6.96 -3.02 11.30
N ALA A 145 -5.73 -3.25 11.79
CA ALA A 145 -5.26 -2.67 13.06
C ALA A 145 -5.00 -1.15 12.99
N PHE A 146 -4.86 -0.56 11.80
CA PHE A 146 -4.62 0.86 11.59
C PHE A 146 -5.92 1.68 11.39
N GLU A 147 -6.81 1.62 12.37
CA GLU A 147 -7.94 2.54 12.48
C GLU A 147 -7.56 3.67 13.45
N GLY A 148 -6.92 4.72 12.92
CA GLY A 148 -6.43 5.84 13.72
C GLY A 148 -6.82 7.19 13.14
N GLY A 149 -7.84 7.82 13.75
CA GLY A 149 -8.03 9.27 13.80
C GLY A 149 -8.80 9.89 12.64
N GLY A 150 -9.92 10.53 12.97
CA GLY A 150 -10.78 11.24 12.03
C GLY A 150 -10.04 12.34 11.27
N ALA A 151 -10.29 12.40 9.97
CA ALA A 151 -10.13 13.63 9.22
C ALA A 151 -10.88 14.74 9.98
N GLY A 152 -10.25 15.91 10.11
CA GLY A 152 -10.92 17.08 10.67
C GLY A 152 -12.23 17.37 9.94
N ASP A 153 -13.02 18.27 10.52
CA ASP A 153 -14.40 18.67 10.15
C ASP A 153 -14.54 19.33 8.74
N THR A 154 -13.66 19.00 7.80
CA THR A 154 -13.62 19.53 6.44
C THR A 154 -14.40 18.63 5.50
N ASP A 155 -15.31 19.21 4.73
CA ASP A 155 -16.13 18.51 3.74
C ASP A 155 -15.24 17.75 2.72
N PRO A 156 -15.31 16.40 2.67
CA PRO A 156 -14.62 15.60 1.65
C PRO A 156 -14.98 16.02 0.22
N GLY A 157 -16.15 16.64 0.03
CA GLY A 157 -16.62 17.22 -1.22
C GLY A 157 -15.71 18.31 -1.79
N ALA A 158 -14.90 18.96 -0.95
CA ALA A 158 -14.00 20.04 -1.33
C ALA A 158 -12.67 19.57 -1.96
N LEU A 159 -12.41 18.26 -2.03
CA LEU A 159 -11.22 17.71 -2.65
C LEU A 159 -11.39 17.52 -4.18
N PRO A 160 -10.29 17.55 -4.96
CA PRO A 160 -10.31 17.22 -6.38
C PRO A 160 -10.98 15.86 -6.65
N LEU A 161 -11.71 15.75 -7.76
CA LEU A 161 -12.43 14.53 -8.14
C LEU A 161 -11.50 13.31 -8.22
N ALA A 162 -10.29 13.48 -8.75
CA ALA A 162 -9.29 12.42 -8.83
C ALA A 162 -8.88 11.91 -7.43
N ALA A 163 -8.60 12.81 -6.48
CA ALA A 163 -8.28 12.44 -5.09
C ALA A 163 -9.43 11.67 -4.42
N ARG A 164 -10.68 12.16 -4.56
CA ARG A 164 -11.87 11.45 -4.04
C ARG A 164 -11.99 10.05 -4.63
N SER A 165 -11.74 9.89 -5.92
CA SER A 165 -11.76 8.59 -6.59
C SER A 165 -10.70 7.62 -6.04
N LEU A 166 -9.51 8.11 -5.67
CA LEU A 166 -8.47 7.29 -5.03
C LEU A 166 -8.88 6.87 -3.61
N ILE A 167 -9.45 7.78 -2.82
CA ILE A 167 -9.98 7.49 -1.48
C ILE A 167 -11.03 6.38 -1.56
N ASP A 168 -12.03 6.52 -2.45
CA ASP A 168 -13.11 5.55 -2.57
C ASP A 168 -12.65 4.18 -3.10
N ARG A 169 -11.65 4.15 -3.99
CA ARG A 169 -11.04 2.90 -4.45
C ARG A 169 -10.27 2.21 -3.34
N THR A 170 -9.51 2.96 -2.55
CA THR A 170 -8.77 2.44 -1.39
C THR A 170 -9.71 1.84 -0.35
N ARG A 171 -10.82 2.53 -0.03
CA ARG A 171 -11.84 2.04 0.91
C ARG A 171 -12.49 0.74 0.47
N ARG A 172 -12.77 0.59 -0.84
CA ARG A 172 -13.34 -0.65 -1.39
C ARG A 172 -12.34 -1.79 -1.33
N LEU A 173 -11.11 -1.57 -1.76
CA LEU A 173 -10.04 -2.55 -1.67
C LEU A 173 -9.81 -3.01 -0.22
N ASP A 174 -9.84 -2.08 0.74
CA ASP A 174 -9.74 -2.40 2.16
C ASP A 174 -10.86 -3.30 2.65
N ALA A 175 -12.10 -3.05 2.23
CA ALA A 175 -13.23 -3.90 2.55
C ALA A 175 -13.03 -5.31 1.97
N ASP A 176 -12.63 -5.41 0.70
CA ASP A 176 -12.37 -6.68 0.03
C ASP A 176 -11.27 -7.48 0.73
N VAL A 177 -10.15 -6.83 1.10
CA VAL A 177 -9.04 -7.47 1.82
C VAL A 177 -9.45 -7.89 3.23
N ARG A 178 -10.28 -7.12 3.93
CA ARG A 178 -10.83 -7.51 5.25
C ARG A 178 -11.71 -8.76 5.14
N HIS A 179 -12.52 -8.85 4.10
CA HIS A 179 -13.33 -10.06 3.84
C HIS A 179 -12.44 -11.27 3.56
N LEU A 180 -11.37 -11.09 2.77
CA LEU A 180 -10.39 -12.14 2.51
C LEU A 180 -9.64 -12.55 3.79
N GLU A 181 -9.22 -11.59 4.60
CA GLU A 181 -8.57 -11.87 5.89
C GLU A 181 -9.47 -12.69 6.82
N ALA A 182 -10.74 -12.32 6.93
CA ALA A 182 -11.71 -13.05 7.74
C ALA A 182 -11.91 -14.50 7.25
N SER A 183 -11.87 -14.73 5.94
CA SER A 183 -12.00 -16.08 5.39
C SER A 183 -10.78 -16.96 5.70
N PHE A 184 -9.56 -16.39 5.74
CA PHE A 184 -8.36 -17.09 6.19
C PHE A 184 -8.43 -17.45 7.68
N GLN A 185 -8.83 -16.50 8.54
CA GLN A 185 -8.89 -16.73 9.99
C GLN A 185 -9.93 -17.78 10.41
N ALA A 186 -11.05 -17.87 9.70
CA ALA A 186 -12.07 -18.88 9.98
C ALA A 186 -11.55 -20.32 9.77
N ARG A 187 -10.51 -20.52 8.95
CA ARG A 187 -9.93 -21.83 8.64
C ARG A 187 -8.82 -22.24 9.60
N SER A 188 -8.01 -21.27 10.06
CA SER A 188 -6.92 -21.53 11.00
C SER A 188 -7.39 -21.80 12.43
N GLY A 189 -8.65 -21.49 12.76
CA GLY A 189 -9.25 -21.72 14.08
C GLY A 189 -10.03 -23.03 14.24
N GLY A 190 -9.98 -23.96 13.27
CA GLY A 190 -10.63 -25.29 13.33
C GLY A 190 -9.62 -26.43 13.28
#